data_AF-A0A3D5RLY2-F1
#
_entry.id   AF-A0A3D5RLY2-F1
#
_cell.length_a   1.000
_cell.length_b   1.000
_cell.length_c   1.000
_cell.angle_alpha   90.00
_cell.angle_beta   90.00
_cell.angle_gamma   90.00
#
_symmetry.space_group_name_H-M   'P 1'
#
loop_
_entity.id
_entity.type
_entity.pdbx_description
1 polymer ?
#
loop_
_entity_poly.entity_id
_entity_poly.type
_entity_poly.pdbx_seq_one_letter_code
_entity_poly.pdbx_strand_id
1 'polypeptide(L)'
;MKTRKYAIITGIIILLMCLSGCKSNKYDKSGVKVVFELEGGTYQNSTLPVVYYYNFKTDKNYLITDPTSITDKAITRPNYDLEGWYTEKEYINKWNFETDRVSKEGITLYAKWKKKVSHTFNLCYKNTKGEIVTLGSYDASNGKTFPETWGYKSISKVKSPEYGYTAIAYVDENGDPWDMNYKHPGGEESLAINIYLKCIKGIYTVVTTPQELISAKKNNIYLANDIDMNGAEFNILDYGKEFEGNGYTISNFSLSYDASKNALKEDLEDNSRKSLYITIFGDCKNAVIKNVNFENVSISIKTKYKPTYKIYVLPLAKTLENTKIENVKFSGSVTIVELPEEFNKETNLIVVTDEIYYSKDDKSTIENCGIKLNEKPN
;
A
#
# COMPACT_ATOMS: atom_id res chain seq x y z
N MET A 1 -31.46 -2.28 -40.16
CA MET A 1 -32.45 -2.70 -39.13
C MET A 1 -33.85 -2.68 -39.71
N LYS A 2 -34.40 -3.83 -40.09
CA LYS A 2 -35.79 -3.95 -40.57
C LYS A 2 -36.73 -3.94 -39.36
N THR A 3 -37.60 -2.93 -39.28
CA THR A 3 -38.68 -2.80 -38.30
C THR A 3 -39.65 -3.97 -38.45
N ARG A 4 -39.47 -5.03 -37.66
CA ARG A 4 -40.35 -6.20 -37.63
C ARG A 4 -41.62 -5.88 -36.79
N LYS A 5 -42.62 -5.23 -37.40
CA LYS A 5 -43.97 -5.05 -36.82
C LYS A 5 -44.79 -6.37 -36.91
N TYR A 6 -44.80 -7.21 -35.87
CA TYR A 6 -45.49 -8.52 -35.92
C TYR A 6 -46.48 -8.88 -34.79
N ALA A 7 -46.66 -8.05 -33.76
CA ALA A 7 -47.81 -8.13 -32.86
C ALA A 7 -48.11 -6.72 -32.31
N ILE A 8 -49.37 -6.39 -32.03
CA ILE A 8 -49.72 -5.16 -31.30
C ILE A 8 -49.90 -5.54 -29.85
N ILE A 9 -49.06 -4.99 -28.97
CA ILE A 9 -49.23 -5.10 -27.52
C ILE A 9 -50.33 -4.09 -27.14
N THR A 10 -51.48 -4.59 -26.72
CA THR A 10 -52.67 -3.78 -26.44
C THR A 10 -52.86 -3.47 -24.95
N GLY A 11 -52.05 -4.10 -24.09
CA GLY A 11 -52.05 -3.83 -22.65
C GLY A 11 -50.80 -4.36 -21.94
N ILE A 12 -50.26 -3.53 -21.06
CA ILE A 12 -49.25 -3.90 -20.06
C ILE A 12 -49.92 -3.81 -18.70
N ILE A 13 -49.97 -4.91 -17.96
CA ILE A 13 -50.42 -4.90 -16.57
C ILE A 13 -49.23 -5.33 -15.72
N ILE A 14 -48.61 -4.37 -15.07
CA ILE A 14 -47.87 -4.63 -13.84
C ILE A 14 -48.98 -4.76 -12.80
N LEU A 15 -49.17 -5.95 -12.23
CA LEU A 15 -49.98 -6.01 -11.01
C LEU A 15 -49.27 -5.09 -10.02
N LEU A 16 -49.80 -3.88 -9.80
CA LEU A 16 -49.46 -3.09 -8.62
C LEU A 16 -50.46 -3.54 -7.56
N MET A 17 -49.99 -3.79 -6.33
CA MET A 17 -50.90 -3.73 -5.19
C MET A 17 -51.46 -2.31 -5.17
N CYS A 18 -52.70 -2.15 -5.65
CA CYS A 18 -53.37 -0.86 -5.71
C CYS A 18 -53.56 -0.33 -4.29
N LEU A 19 -52.85 0.74 -3.93
CA LEU A 19 -53.48 1.80 -3.15
C LEU A 19 -54.45 2.52 -4.09
N SER A 20 -55.71 2.50 -3.70
CA SER A 20 -56.87 3.00 -4.42
C SER A 20 -56.70 4.45 -4.90
N GLY A 21 -56.83 4.67 -6.21
CA GLY A 21 -56.88 6.00 -6.82
C GLY A 21 -57.22 5.90 -8.31
N CYS A 22 -58.50 6.05 -8.64
CA CYS A 22 -59.07 5.89 -9.97
C CYS A 22 -58.46 6.78 -11.06
N LYS A 23 -57.98 6.16 -12.14
CA LYS A 23 -58.43 6.39 -13.53
C LYS A 23 -58.35 5.06 -14.26
N SER A 24 -59.49 4.42 -14.51
CA SER A 24 -59.55 3.11 -15.18
C SER A 24 -59.20 3.25 -16.66
N ASN A 25 -57.92 3.20 -17.00
CA ASN A 25 -57.53 2.80 -18.35
C ASN A 25 -58.02 1.36 -18.53
N LYS A 26 -59.04 1.17 -19.38
CA LYS A 26 -59.50 -0.17 -19.78
C LYS A 26 -58.38 -0.80 -20.60
N TYR A 27 -57.46 -1.49 -19.93
CA TYR A 27 -56.46 -2.32 -20.61
C TYR A 27 -57.22 -3.40 -21.38
N ASP A 28 -57.01 -3.43 -22.69
CA ASP A 28 -57.60 -4.45 -23.54
C ASP A 28 -56.93 -5.80 -23.24
N LYS A 29 -57.63 -6.62 -22.45
CA LYS A 29 -57.24 -7.99 -22.11
C LYS A 29 -57.65 -9.00 -23.20
N SER A 30 -58.13 -8.54 -24.35
CA SER A 30 -58.30 -9.41 -25.51
C SER A 30 -56.92 -9.76 -26.08
N GLY A 31 -56.68 -11.05 -26.32
CA GLY A 31 -55.40 -11.55 -26.82
C GLY A 31 -54.81 -12.69 -25.99
N VAL A 32 -53.71 -13.25 -26.48
CA VAL A 32 -52.98 -14.35 -25.83
C VAL A 32 -52.22 -13.78 -24.63
N LYS A 33 -52.48 -14.33 -23.43
CA LYS A 33 -51.86 -13.91 -22.18
C LYS A 33 -50.44 -14.50 -22.06
N VAL A 34 -49.47 -13.64 -21.81
CA VAL A 34 -48.08 -14.03 -21.54
C VAL A 34 -47.69 -13.47 -20.18
N VAL A 35 -47.24 -14.35 -19.29
CA VAL A 35 -46.82 -14.00 -17.93
C VAL A 35 -45.32 -14.21 -17.81
N PHE A 36 -44.63 -13.23 -17.25
CA PHE A 36 -43.21 -13.28 -16.93
C PHE A 36 -43.06 -13.25 -15.41
N GLU A 37 -42.85 -14.42 -14.82
CA GLU A 37 -42.59 -14.61 -13.39
C GLU A 37 -41.15 -14.19 -13.08
N LEU A 38 -40.99 -13.14 -12.27
CA LEU A 38 -39.69 -12.51 -12.04
C LEU A 38 -38.76 -13.31 -11.11
N GLU A 39 -39.29 -14.32 -10.40
CA GLU A 39 -38.52 -15.25 -9.56
C GLU A 39 -37.53 -14.54 -8.61
N GLY A 40 -38.05 -13.56 -7.85
CA GLY A 40 -37.28 -12.72 -6.92
C GLY A 40 -36.59 -11.51 -7.54
N GLY A 41 -36.76 -11.30 -8.86
CA GLY A 41 -36.36 -10.07 -9.55
C GLY A 41 -37.38 -8.94 -9.40
N THR A 42 -37.01 -7.78 -9.92
CA THR A 42 -37.84 -6.57 -9.95
C THR A 42 -37.88 -5.97 -11.34
N TYR A 43 -39.00 -5.37 -11.69
CA TYR A 43 -39.21 -4.64 -12.94
C TYR A 43 -40.01 -3.38 -12.66
N GLN A 44 -39.49 -2.22 -13.05
CA GLN A 44 -40.11 -0.91 -12.81
C GLN A 44 -40.56 -0.72 -11.33
N ASN A 45 -39.68 -1.09 -10.39
CA ASN A 45 -39.92 -1.06 -8.94
C ASN A 45 -41.02 -2.00 -8.42
N SER A 46 -41.48 -2.97 -9.23
CA SER A 46 -42.42 -4.01 -8.82
C SER A 46 -41.73 -5.38 -8.75
N THR A 47 -42.10 -6.18 -7.75
CA THR A 47 -41.72 -7.60 -7.64
C THR A 47 -42.77 -8.53 -8.26
N LEU A 48 -43.90 -7.99 -8.71
CA LEU A 48 -45.00 -8.77 -9.25
C LEU A 48 -44.73 -9.17 -10.71
N PRO A 49 -45.37 -10.24 -11.20
CA PRO A 49 -45.15 -10.73 -12.56
C PRO A 49 -45.50 -9.67 -13.61
N VAL A 50 -44.74 -9.65 -14.70
CA VAL A 50 -45.06 -8.78 -15.84
C VAL A 50 -46.03 -9.51 -16.75
N VAL A 51 -47.18 -8.91 -17.01
CA VAL A 51 -48.23 -9.53 -17.84
C VAL A 51 -48.48 -8.70 -19.09
N TYR A 52 -48.35 -9.36 -20.25
CA TYR A 52 -48.69 -8.81 -21.56
C TYR A 52 -49.81 -9.59 -22.22
N TYR A 53 -50.66 -8.88 -22.95
CA TYR A 53 -51.68 -9.47 -23.83
C TYR A 53 -51.28 -9.20 -25.29
N TYR A 54 -51.03 -10.27 -26.05
CA TYR A 54 -50.61 -10.21 -27.44
C TYR A 54 -51.79 -10.47 -28.37
N ASN A 55 -52.07 -9.49 -29.23
CA ASN A 55 -53.03 -9.65 -30.32
C ASN A 55 -52.28 -10.01 -31.61
N PHE A 56 -52.29 -11.30 -31.93
CA PHE A 56 -51.72 -11.84 -33.17
C PHE A 56 -52.71 -11.65 -34.33
N LYS A 57 -52.21 -11.22 -35.49
CA LYS A 57 -53.01 -11.24 -36.73
C LYS A 57 -53.17 -12.69 -37.21
N THR A 58 -54.28 -12.96 -37.89
CA THR A 58 -54.80 -14.28 -38.28
C THR A 58 -53.85 -15.16 -39.11
N ASP A 59 -52.72 -14.61 -39.55
CA ASP A 59 -51.71 -15.18 -40.44
C ASP A 59 -50.26 -15.12 -39.87
N LYS A 60 -50.08 -14.88 -38.56
CA LYS A 60 -48.74 -14.67 -37.95
C LYS A 60 -48.36 -15.65 -36.83
N ASN A 61 -47.04 -15.87 -36.75
CA ASN A 61 -46.36 -16.98 -36.11
C ASN A 61 -46.31 -17.00 -34.56
N TYR A 62 -47.24 -16.39 -33.82
CA TYR A 62 -47.29 -16.44 -32.33
C TYR A 62 -45.95 -16.14 -31.62
N LEU A 63 -45.17 -15.20 -32.16
CA LEU A 63 -43.89 -14.76 -31.61
C LEU A 63 -44.07 -13.70 -30.54
N ILE A 64 -43.42 -13.88 -29.39
CA ILE A 64 -43.41 -12.90 -28.29
C ILE A 64 -42.03 -12.25 -28.16
N THR A 65 -41.92 -11.19 -27.38
CA THR A 65 -40.69 -10.40 -27.24
C THR A 65 -40.27 -10.33 -25.79
N ASP A 66 -38.96 -10.29 -25.55
CA ASP A 66 -38.42 -10.11 -24.21
C ASP A 66 -38.99 -8.83 -23.56
N PRO A 67 -39.48 -8.88 -22.31
CA PRO A 67 -40.05 -7.74 -21.60
C PRO A 67 -39.12 -6.51 -21.55
N THR A 68 -37.82 -6.72 -21.49
CA THR A 68 -36.82 -5.63 -21.44
C THR A 68 -36.75 -4.85 -22.76
N SER A 69 -37.00 -5.51 -23.89
CA SER A 69 -36.98 -4.92 -25.23
C SER A 69 -38.27 -4.17 -25.58
N ILE A 70 -39.33 -4.32 -24.78
CA ILE A 70 -40.62 -3.66 -25.01
C ILE A 70 -40.63 -2.24 -24.44
N THR A 71 -40.01 -2.03 -23.28
CA THR A 71 -40.02 -0.73 -22.58
C THR A 71 -38.63 -0.13 -22.39
N ASP A 72 -37.58 -0.78 -22.88
CA ASP A 72 -36.17 -0.43 -22.61
C ASP A 72 -35.85 -0.31 -21.10
N LYS A 73 -36.55 -1.09 -20.27
CA LYS A 73 -36.30 -1.15 -18.82
C LYS A 73 -35.74 -2.51 -18.46
N ALA A 74 -34.64 -2.51 -17.72
CA ALA A 74 -34.03 -3.75 -17.24
C ALA A 74 -34.89 -4.41 -16.16
N ILE A 75 -34.85 -5.75 -16.15
CA ILE A 75 -35.30 -6.56 -15.02
C ILE A 75 -34.05 -6.86 -14.20
N THR A 76 -34.10 -6.58 -12.90
CA THR A 76 -32.91 -6.63 -12.04
C THR A 76 -33.19 -7.40 -10.76
N ARG A 77 -32.17 -8.09 -10.27
CA ARG A 77 -32.16 -8.75 -8.96
C ARG A 77 -30.81 -8.46 -8.29
N PRO A 78 -30.79 -7.91 -7.07
CA PRO A 78 -29.52 -7.59 -6.39
C PRO A 78 -28.62 -8.83 -6.27
N ASN A 79 -27.35 -8.72 -6.67
CA ASN A 79 -26.35 -9.80 -6.68
C ASN A 79 -26.62 -10.97 -7.64
N TYR A 80 -27.50 -10.81 -8.62
CA TYR A 80 -27.73 -11.82 -9.67
C TYR A 80 -27.76 -11.18 -11.07
N ASP A 81 -27.41 -11.96 -12.07
CA ASP A 81 -27.61 -11.68 -13.49
C ASP A 81 -28.77 -12.54 -14.03
N LEU A 82 -29.61 -11.96 -14.89
CA LEU A 82 -30.69 -12.69 -15.54
C LEU A 82 -30.09 -13.63 -16.59
N GLU A 83 -30.16 -14.94 -16.37
CA GLU A 83 -29.63 -15.95 -17.29
C GLU A 83 -30.57 -16.17 -18.49
N GLY A 84 -31.88 -15.98 -18.27
CA GLY A 84 -32.92 -16.03 -19.29
C GLY A 84 -34.28 -16.45 -18.75
N TRP A 85 -35.19 -16.75 -19.67
CA TRP A 85 -36.56 -17.15 -19.40
C TRP A 85 -36.75 -18.63 -19.72
N TYR A 86 -37.54 -19.34 -18.92
CA TYR A 86 -37.76 -20.78 -19.04
C TYR A 86 -39.24 -21.10 -18.96
N THR A 87 -39.67 -22.20 -19.59
CA THR A 87 -41.09 -22.57 -19.65
C THR A 87 -41.63 -23.21 -18.37
N GLU A 88 -40.75 -23.58 -17.45
CA GLU A 88 -41.09 -24.15 -16.15
C GLU A 88 -40.10 -23.73 -15.05
N LYS A 89 -40.49 -23.94 -13.79
CA LYS A 89 -39.72 -23.52 -12.60
C LYS A 89 -38.46 -24.33 -12.35
N GLU A 90 -38.41 -25.53 -12.90
CA GLU A 90 -37.24 -26.42 -12.88
C GLU A 90 -36.13 -25.91 -13.83
N TYR A 91 -36.45 -24.92 -14.67
CA TYR A 91 -35.55 -24.26 -15.61
C TYR A 91 -34.83 -25.23 -16.57
N ILE A 92 -35.56 -26.22 -17.09
CA ILE A 92 -35.02 -27.24 -18.00
C ILE A 92 -35.01 -26.70 -19.44
N ASN A 93 -36.12 -26.11 -19.87
CA ASN A 93 -36.34 -25.64 -21.24
C ASN A 93 -36.28 -24.12 -21.31
N LYS A 94 -35.18 -23.60 -21.90
CA LYS A 94 -34.97 -22.16 -22.09
C LYS A 94 -35.80 -21.65 -23.27
N TRP A 95 -36.55 -20.57 -23.04
CA TRP A 95 -37.31 -19.89 -24.08
C TRP A 95 -36.42 -19.05 -25.00
N ASN A 96 -36.56 -19.26 -26.29
CA ASN A 96 -35.92 -18.49 -27.34
C ASN A 96 -36.93 -17.59 -28.05
N PHE A 97 -36.87 -16.27 -27.80
CA PHE A 97 -37.79 -15.29 -28.39
C PHE A 97 -37.71 -15.16 -29.93
N GLU A 98 -36.71 -15.74 -30.59
CA GLU A 98 -36.61 -15.72 -32.06
C GLU A 98 -37.32 -16.91 -32.71
N THR A 99 -37.37 -18.06 -32.03
CA THR A 99 -37.82 -19.35 -32.59
C THR A 99 -39.08 -19.88 -31.94
N ASP A 100 -39.29 -19.59 -30.66
CA ASP A 100 -40.34 -20.25 -29.88
C ASP A 100 -41.65 -19.50 -30.01
N ARG A 101 -42.74 -20.26 -30.10
CA ARG A 101 -44.08 -19.74 -30.38
C ARG A 101 -45.01 -20.05 -29.24
N VAL A 102 -45.80 -19.08 -28.82
CA VAL A 102 -46.84 -19.30 -27.81
C VAL A 102 -48.05 -20.00 -28.44
N SER A 103 -48.80 -20.75 -27.65
CA SER A 103 -50.09 -21.29 -28.10
C SER A 103 -51.21 -20.27 -27.88
N LYS A 104 -52.44 -20.59 -28.31
CA LYS A 104 -53.61 -19.70 -28.11
C LYS A 104 -53.97 -19.56 -26.63
N GLU A 105 -53.61 -20.56 -25.83
CA GLU A 105 -53.87 -20.64 -24.39
C GLU A 105 -52.93 -19.73 -23.58
N GLY A 106 -51.84 -19.23 -24.18
CA GLY A 106 -50.85 -18.39 -23.52
C GLY A 106 -49.67 -19.17 -22.95
N ILE A 107 -48.78 -18.46 -22.26
CA ILE A 107 -47.60 -19.07 -21.62
C ILE A 107 -47.23 -18.31 -20.34
N THR A 108 -46.63 -19.03 -19.40
CA THR A 108 -45.91 -18.43 -18.27
C THR A 108 -44.44 -18.78 -18.41
N LEU A 109 -43.59 -17.76 -18.37
CA LEU A 109 -42.14 -17.87 -18.43
C LEU A 109 -41.54 -17.48 -17.08
N TYR A 110 -40.57 -18.24 -16.62
CA TYR A 110 -39.92 -18.07 -15.33
C TYR A 110 -38.49 -17.56 -15.52
N ALA A 111 -38.15 -16.46 -14.86
CA ALA A 111 -36.80 -15.91 -14.87
C ALA A 111 -35.84 -16.83 -14.12
N LYS A 112 -34.75 -17.25 -14.77
CA LYS A 112 -33.63 -17.91 -14.08
C LYS A 112 -32.53 -16.90 -13.81
N TRP A 113 -32.05 -16.91 -12.57
CA TRP A 113 -31.03 -15.98 -12.09
C TRP A 113 -29.73 -16.72 -11.77
N LYS A 114 -28.62 -16.20 -12.29
CA LYS A 114 -27.28 -16.65 -11.93
C LYS A 114 -26.68 -15.71 -10.90
N LYS A 115 -26.19 -16.25 -9.78
CA LYS A 115 -25.55 -15.43 -8.73
C LYS A 115 -24.32 -14.74 -9.30
N LYS A 116 -24.15 -13.45 -9.02
CA LYS A 116 -22.93 -12.71 -9.33
C LYS A 116 -21.80 -13.25 -8.48
N VAL A 117 -20.73 -13.66 -9.15
CA VAL A 117 -19.51 -14.13 -8.52
C VAL A 117 -18.51 -12.98 -8.54
N SER A 118 -17.91 -12.67 -7.39
CA SER A 118 -16.91 -11.62 -7.26
C SER A 118 -15.65 -12.18 -6.62
N HIS A 119 -14.52 -11.89 -7.27
CA HIS A 119 -13.19 -12.31 -6.83
C HIS A 119 -12.39 -11.08 -6.50
N THR A 120 -11.84 -10.97 -5.29
CA THR A 120 -11.19 -9.73 -4.85
C THR A 120 -9.91 -9.97 -4.08
N PHE A 121 -9.01 -8.99 -4.16
CA PHE A 121 -7.96 -8.79 -3.18
C PHE A 121 -8.37 -7.69 -2.22
N ASN A 122 -8.34 -7.97 -0.92
CA ASN A 122 -8.53 -6.97 0.11
C ASN A 122 -7.18 -6.57 0.68
N LEU A 123 -6.89 -5.28 0.73
CA LEU A 123 -5.74 -4.79 1.48
C LEU A 123 -6.19 -4.43 2.89
N CYS A 124 -5.51 -5.01 3.88
CA CYS A 124 -5.84 -4.88 5.28
C CYS A 124 -4.61 -4.45 6.08
N TYR A 125 -4.82 -4.04 7.33
CA TYR A 125 -3.75 -3.99 8.35
C TYR A 125 -4.33 -4.42 9.70
N LYS A 126 -3.47 -4.89 10.61
CA LYS A 126 -3.85 -5.20 11.99
C LYS A 126 -3.58 -3.98 12.86
N ASN A 127 -4.59 -3.47 13.57
CA ASN A 127 -4.42 -2.35 14.48
C ASN A 127 -3.75 -2.79 15.81
N THR A 128 -3.54 -1.86 16.74
CA THR A 128 -2.91 -2.14 18.05
C THR A 128 -3.69 -3.10 18.94
N LYS A 129 -4.98 -3.33 18.66
CA LYS A 129 -5.82 -4.29 19.38
C LYS A 129 -5.85 -5.68 18.71
N GLY A 130 -5.13 -5.84 17.59
CA GLY A 130 -5.15 -7.06 16.78
C GLY A 130 -6.35 -7.19 15.86
N GLU A 131 -7.18 -6.15 15.73
CA GLU A 131 -8.35 -6.15 14.84
C GLU A 131 -7.92 -5.92 13.39
N ILE A 132 -8.54 -6.64 12.46
CA ILE A 132 -8.29 -6.50 11.03
C ILE A 132 -9.12 -5.33 10.49
N VAL A 133 -8.44 -4.35 9.89
CA VAL A 133 -9.07 -3.21 9.24
C VAL A 133 -8.82 -3.28 7.74
N THR A 134 -9.89 -3.34 6.95
CA THR A 134 -9.82 -3.33 5.48
C THR A 134 -9.67 -1.90 4.96
N LEU A 135 -8.57 -1.63 4.27
CA LEU A 135 -8.24 -0.34 3.65
C LEU A 135 -8.89 -0.16 2.27
N GLY A 136 -9.23 -1.27 1.61
CA GLY A 136 -9.92 -1.29 0.33
C GLY A 136 -9.94 -2.67 -0.30
N SER A 137 -10.70 -2.79 -1.39
CA SER A 137 -10.84 -4.02 -2.17
C SER A 137 -10.57 -3.74 -3.64
N TYR A 138 -9.87 -4.66 -4.30
CA TYR A 138 -9.57 -4.63 -5.72
C TYR A 138 -10.19 -5.85 -6.42
N ASP A 139 -10.87 -5.63 -7.53
CA ASP A 139 -11.49 -6.70 -8.33
C ASP A 139 -10.42 -7.51 -9.09
N ALA A 140 -10.32 -8.78 -8.73
CA ALA A 140 -9.36 -9.76 -9.23
C ALA A 140 -9.97 -10.74 -10.25
N SER A 141 -11.14 -10.41 -10.81
CA SER A 141 -11.79 -11.20 -11.85
C SER A 141 -10.82 -11.52 -13.00
N ASN A 142 -10.88 -12.78 -13.50
CA ASN A 142 -10.01 -13.36 -14.54
C ASN A 142 -8.56 -13.68 -14.12
N GLY A 143 -8.34 -14.14 -12.88
CA GLY A 143 -7.03 -14.67 -12.47
C GLY A 143 -5.93 -13.62 -12.38
N LYS A 144 -6.30 -12.38 -12.09
CA LYS A 144 -5.36 -11.26 -11.95
C LYS A 144 -4.48 -11.46 -10.72
N THR A 145 -3.30 -10.85 -10.76
CA THR A 145 -2.42 -10.68 -9.60
C THR A 145 -2.80 -9.41 -8.82
N PHE A 146 -2.25 -9.27 -7.61
CA PHE A 146 -2.43 -8.07 -6.82
C PHE A 146 -1.70 -6.86 -7.46
N PRO A 147 -2.40 -5.78 -7.81
CA PRO A 147 -1.79 -4.60 -8.43
C PRO A 147 -0.99 -3.78 -7.41
N GLU A 148 0.33 -3.84 -7.49
CA GLU A 148 1.23 -3.09 -6.61
C GLU A 148 0.95 -1.58 -6.60
N THR A 149 0.67 -0.99 -7.77
CA THR A 149 0.40 0.45 -7.90
C THR A 149 -0.87 0.89 -7.16
N TRP A 150 -1.87 0.01 -7.07
CA TRP A 150 -3.08 0.26 -6.29
C TRP A 150 -2.84 0.02 -4.80
N GLY A 151 -2.08 -1.02 -4.45
CA GLY A 151 -1.64 -1.27 -3.07
C GLY A 151 -0.87 -0.07 -2.51
N TYR A 152 0.07 0.48 -3.28
CA TYR A 152 0.91 1.61 -2.89
C TYR A 152 0.08 2.87 -2.57
N LYS A 153 -0.93 3.19 -3.38
CA LYS A 153 -1.85 4.31 -3.09
C LYS A 153 -2.55 4.11 -1.74
N SER A 154 -2.85 2.87 -1.38
CA SER A 154 -3.53 2.54 -0.14
C SER A 154 -2.61 2.56 1.10
N ILE A 155 -1.28 2.41 0.92
CA ILE A 155 -0.28 2.61 2.00
C ILE A 155 -0.35 4.02 2.59
N SER A 156 -0.66 5.03 1.78
CA SER A 156 -0.77 6.41 2.27
C SER A 156 -1.81 6.61 3.37
N LYS A 157 -2.82 5.72 3.46
CA LYS A 157 -3.89 5.79 4.46
C LYS A 157 -3.39 5.56 5.89
N VAL A 158 -2.47 4.59 6.07
CA VAL A 158 -1.92 4.26 7.40
C VAL A 158 -0.90 5.28 7.90
N LYS A 159 -0.40 6.15 7.00
CA LYS A 159 0.50 7.27 7.34
C LYS A 159 -0.23 8.49 7.91
N SER A 160 -1.55 8.55 7.81
CA SER A 160 -2.30 9.71 8.30
C SER A 160 -2.09 9.91 9.81
N PRO A 161 -2.16 11.15 10.33
CA PRO A 161 -1.97 11.44 11.76
C PRO A 161 -2.91 10.66 12.69
N GLU A 162 -4.05 10.19 12.16
CA GLU A 162 -5.01 9.35 12.88
C GLU A 162 -4.42 7.98 13.26
N TYR A 163 -3.52 7.43 12.43
CA TYR A 163 -2.91 6.12 12.66
C TYR A 163 -1.42 6.25 13.00
N GLY A 164 -0.65 7.05 12.26
CA GLY A 164 0.75 7.33 12.57
C GLY A 164 1.69 6.16 12.33
N TYR A 165 1.45 5.33 11.31
CA TYR A 165 2.29 4.17 10.97
C TYR A 165 3.02 4.33 9.65
N THR A 166 4.10 3.58 9.50
CA THR A 166 4.80 3.35 8.24
C THR A 166 4.59 1.90 7.82
N ALA A 167 4.02 1.65 6.64
CA ALA A 167 3.99 0.31 6.06
C ALA A 167 5.38 -0.05 5.50
N ILE A 168 5.85 -1.26 5.81
CA ILE A 168 7.19 -1.73 5.46
C ILE A 168 7.16 -2.97 4.54
N ALA A 169 6.06 -3.71 4.49
CA ALA A 169 5.91 -4.87 3.59
C ALA A 169 4.43 -5.23 3.39
N TYR A 170 4.16 -5.99 2.33
CA TYR A 170 2.94 -6.79 2.18
C TYR A 170 3.20 -8.20 2.72
N VAL A 171 2.28 -8.72 3.50
CA VAL A 171 2.35 -10.06 4.09
C VAL A 171 1.02 -10.78 3.96
N ASP A 172 1.04 -12.10 4.02
CA ASP A 172 -0.17 -12.93 4.10
C ASP A 172 -0.76 -12.94 5.52
N GLU A 173 -1.75 -13.81 5.77
CA GLU A 173 -2.40 -13.92 7.08
C GLU A 173 -1.49 -14.41 8.22
N ASN A 174 -0.47 -15.18 7.87
CA ASN A 174 0.54 -15.73 8.78
C ASN A 174 1.66 -14.74 9.07
N GLY A 175 1.79 -13.70 8.23
CA GLY A 175 2.83 -12.68 8.33
C GLY A 175 4.03 -12.96 7.43
N ASP A 176 3.93 -13.96 6.55
CA ASP A 176 4.96 -14.28 5.57
C ASP A 176 4.90 -13.29 4.40
N PRO A 177 6.05 -12.99 3.74
CA PRO A 177 6.08 -12.06 2.61
C PRO A 177 5.07 -12.45 1.52
N TRP A 178 4.25 -11.49 1.12
CA TRP A 178 3.24 -11.71 0.09
C TRP A 178 3.88 -11.94 -1.29
N ASP A 179 3.46 -13.00 -1.98
CA ASP A 179 3.85 -13.24 -3.37
C ASP A 179 3.07 -12.33 -4.32
N MET A 180 3.75 -11.30 -4.84
CA MET A 180 3.18 -10.35 -5.81
C MET A 180 2.76 -11.01 -7.13
N ASN A 181 3.25 -12.21 -7.43
CA ASN A 181 2.85 -12.98 -8.62
C ASN A 181 1.68 -13.92 -8.35
N TYR A 182 1.18 -13.99 -7.12
CA TYR A 182 0.02 -14.80 -6.78
C TYR A 182 -1.19 -14.40 -7.63
N LYS A 183 -1.71 -15.36 -8.39
CA LYS A 183 -2.90 -15.20 -9.21
C LYS A 183 -4.11 -15.63 -8.41
N HIS A 184 -5.13 -14.77 -8.38
CA HIS A 184 -6.38 -15.11 -7.73
C HIS A 184 -6.97 -16.38 -8.37
N PRO A 185 -7.33 -17.43 -7.60
CA PRO A 185 -7.75 -18.71 -8.17
C PRO A 185 -9.11 -18.64 -8.88
N GLY A 186 -9.93 -17.65 -8.50
CA GLY A 186 -11.29 -17.52 -9.01
C GLY A 186 -12.19 -18.61 -8.45
N GLY A 187 -13.19 -19.03 -9.22
CA GLY A 187 -14.12 -20.07 -8.82
C GLY A 187 -15.56 -19.79 -9.25
N GLU A 188 -16.45 -20.71 -8.90
CA GLU A 188 -17.90 -20.58 -9.08
C GLU A 188 -18.55 -19.79 -7.93
N GLU A 189 -17.82 -19.57 -6.84
CA GLU A 189 -18.24 -18.82 -5.67
C GLU A 189 -17.38 -17.58 -5.45
N SER A 190 -17.96 -16.54 -4.85
CA SER A 190 -17.21 -15.33 -4.53
C SER A 190 -16.12 -15.62 -3.51
N LEU A 191 -14.91 -15.15 -3.78
CA LEU A 191 -13.75 -15.36 -2.92
C LEU A 191 -12.98 -14.04 -2.76
N ALA A 192 -12.59 -13.75 -1.51
CA ALA A 192 -11.76 -12.61 -1.19
C ALA A 192 -10.44 -13.10 -0.56
N ILE A 193 -9.33 -12.65 -1.11
CA ILE A 193 -7.99 -12.93 -0.60
C ILE A 193 -7.49 -11.70 0.16
N ASN A 194 -7.20 -11.86 1.45
CA ASN A 194 -6.73 -10.77 2.30
C ASN A 194 -5.20 -10.69 2.28
N ILE A 195 -4.69 -9.50 1.97
CA ILE A 195 -3.28 -9.14 2.01
C ILE A 195 -3.11 -8.11 3.11
N TYR A 196 -2.09 -8.24 3.94
CA TYR A 196 -1.90 -7.39 5.10
C TYR A 196 -0.69 -6.48 4.92
N LEU A 197 -0.80 -5.23 5.36
CA LEU A 197 0.35 -4.35 5.54
C LEU A 197 1.04 -4.70 6.86
N LYS A 198 2.31 -5.04 6.79
CA LYS A 198 3.19 -5.02 7.95
C LYS A 198 3.57 -3.57 8.23
N CYS A 199 3.22 -3.07 9.41
CA CYS A 199 3.39 -1.68 9.80
C CYS A 199 4.27 -1.54 11.04
N ILE A 200 5.04 -0.46 11.08
CA ILE A 200 5.75 0.01 12.26
C ILE A 200 5.12 1.32 12.74
N LYS A 201 5.09 1.54 14.04
CA LYS A 201 4.58 2.78 14.64
C LYS A 201 5.60 3.90 14.42
N GLY A 202 5.15 5.05 13.96
CA GLY A 202 5.98 6.20 13.61
C GLY A 202 6.01 6.46 12.11
N ILE A 203 6.35 7.69 11.73
CA ILE A 203 6.49 8.11 10.34
C ILE A 203 7.97 8.09 9.98
N TYR A 204 8.36 7.12 9.15
CA TYR A 204 9.73 6.91 8.68
C TYR A 204 9.79 7.03 7.15
N THR A 205 10.96 7.45 6.67
CA THR A 205 11.40 7.15 5.31
C THR A 205 12.00 5.75 5.31
N VAL A 206 11.37 4.83 4.58
CA VAL A 206 11.89 3.48 4.35
C VAL A 206 12.99 3.58 3.31
N VAL A 207 14.16 3.04 3.62
CA VAL A 207 15.36 3.14 2.81
C VAL A 207 15.85 1.75 2.46
N THR A 208 16.08 1.53 1.16
CA THR A 208 16.57 0.27 0.59
C THR A 208 17.83 0.44 -0.26
N THR A 209 18.21 1.69 -0.58
CA THR A 209 19.35 1.98 -1.45
C THR A 209 20.24 3.11 -0.90
N PRO A 210 21.51 3.21 -1.35
CA PRO A 210 22.40 4.29 -0.97
C PRO A 210 21.85 5.70 -1.26
N GLN A 211 21.20 5.89 -2.42
CA GLN A 211 20.67 7.20 -2.82
C GLN A 211 19.48 7.63 -1.95
N GLU A 212 18.61 6.69 -1.59
CA GLU A 212 17.53 6.94 -0.63
C GLU A 212 18.09 7.32 0.74
N LEU A 213 19.15 6.63 1.21
CA LEU A 213 19.79 6.92 2.49
C LEU A 213 20.36 8.34 2.53
N ILE A 214 21.09 8.72 1.48
CA ILE A 214 21.67 10.06 1.32
C ILE A 214 20.58 11.14 1.32
N SER A 215 19.45 10.87 0.67
CA SER A 215 18.32 11.80 0.60
C SER A 215 17.55 11.91 1.92
N ALA A 216 17.55 10.85 2.73
CA ALA A 216 16.75 10.74 3.95
C ALA A 216 17.43 11.31 5.20
N LYS A 217 18.66 11.85 5.13
CA LYS A 217 19.48 12.30 6.28
C LYS A 217 18.75 13.21 7.29
N LYS A 218 17.72 13.95 6.86
CA LYS A 218 16.94 14.87 7.71
C LYS A 218 15.62 14.29 8.24
N ASN A 219 15.30 13.05 7.88
CA ASN A 219 14.06 12.37 8.22
C ASN A 219 14.29 11.37 9.36
N ASN A 220 13.19 10.83 9.89
CA ASN A 220 13.26 9.53 10.56
C ASN A 220 13.53 8.47 9.50
N ILE A 221 14.49 7.58 9.74
CA ILE A 221 14.98 6.56 8.80
C ILE A 221 14.61 5.18 9.32
N TYR A 222 14.12 4.32 8.43
CA TYR A 222 13.97 2.90 8.66
C TYR A 222 14.70 2.13 7.55
N LEU A 223 15.70 1.33 7.90
CA LEU A 223 16.39 0.47 6.92
C LEU A 223 15.56 -0.78 6.65
N ALA A 224 15.36 -1.09 5.38
CA ALA A 224 14.64 -2.28 4.93
C ALA A 224 15.53 -3.32 4.24
N ASN A 225 16.82 -3.03 4.05
CA ASN A 225 17.85 -3.93 3.53
C ASN A 225 19.23 -3.48 4.03
N ASP A 226 20.22 -4.36 3.89
CA ASP A 226 21.63 -3.96 3.93
C ASP A 226 21.93 -2.96 2.80
N ILE A 227 22.78 -1.98 3.08
CA ILE A 227 23.15 -0.91 2.15
C ILE A 227 24.66 -0.91 1.96
N ASP A 228 25.10 -1.37 0.79
CA ASP A 228 26.47 -1.16 0.33
C ASP A 228 26.61 0.22 -0.33
N MET A 229 27.35 1.11 0.31
CA MET A 229 27.57 2.47 -0.17
C MET A 229 28.60 2.54 -1.31
N ASN A 230 29.25 1.43 -1.67
CA ASN A 230 30.17 1.34 -2.82
C ASN A 230 31.29 2.39 -2.82
N GLY A 231 31.83 2.70 -1.64
CA GLY A 231 32.87 3.71 -1.42
C GLY A 231 32.37 5.14 -1.40
N ALA A 232 31.05 5.38 -1.48
CA ALA A 232 30.48 6.72 -1.43
C ALA A 232 30.70 7.40 -0.07
N GLU A 233 30.67 8.72 -0.10
CA GLU A 233 30.75 9.55 1.09
C GLU A 233 29.41 9.58 1.87
N PHE A 234 29.48 9.38 3.18
CA PHE A 234 28.29 9.43 4.03
C PHE A 234 28.57 9.90 5.46
N ASN A 235 27.73 10.85 5.90
CA ASN A 235 27.64 11.42 7.24
C ASN A 235 26.33 12.25 7.32
N ILE A 236 25.82 12.46 8.53
CA ILE A 236 24.61 13.23 8.85
C ILE A 236 24.96 14.52 9.62
N LEU A 237 26.03 14.50 10.42
CA LEU A 237 26.69 15.62 11.12
C LEU A 237 25.91 16.36 12.21
N ASP A 238 24.58 16.43 12.17
CA ASP A 238 23.75 16.92 13.27
C ASP A 238 22.39 16.20 13.23
N TYR A 239 22.07 15.38 14.24
CA TYR A 239 20.90 14.49 14.19
C TYR A 239 19.95 14.65 15.38
N GLY A 240 18.66 14.79 15.08
CA GLY A 240 17.59 14.93 16.08
C GLY A 240 16.31 14.22 15.65
N LYS A 241 16.48 13.03 15.09
CA LYS A 241 15.44 12.18 14.51
C LYS A 241 15.64 10.74 14.96
N GLU A 242 14.74 9.86 14.51
CA GLU A 242 14.86 8.43 14.76
C GLU A 242 15.52 7.70 13.58
N PHE A 243 16.59 6.97 13.85
CA PHE A 243 17.27 6.06 12.92
C PHE A 243 17.05 4.62 13.42
N GLU A 244 16.17 3.88 12.76
CA GLU A 244 15.91 2.47 13.00
C GLU A 244 16.60 1.64 11.91
N GLY A 245 17.72 1.00 12.25
CA GLY A 245 18.45 0.13 11.34
C GLY A 245 17.80 -1.24 11.13
N ASN A 246 16.85 -1.64 11.99
CA ASN A 246 16.15 -2.93 11.89
C ASN A 246 17.10 -4.14 11.78
N GLY A 247 18.29 -4.04 12.38
CA GLY A 247 19.34 -5.06 12.36
C GLY A 247 20.21 -5.07 11.10
N TYR A 248 19.93 -4.22 10.11
CA TYR A 248 20.68 -4.15 8.86
C TYR A 248 22.00 -3.38 8.99
N THR A 249 22.87 -3.61 8.01
CA THR A 249 24.21 -3.04 7.91
C THR A 249 24.29 -1.98 6.82
N ILE A 250 24.93 -0.85 7.12
CA ILE A 250 25.43 0.10 6.13
C ILE A 250 26.94 -0.09 6.01
N SER A 251 27.41 -0.46 4.83
CA SER A 251 28.80 -0.83 4.61
C SER A 251 29.50 0.02 3.56
N ASN A 252 30.84 -0.02 3.59
CA ASN A 252 31.72 0.47 2.51
C ASN A 252 31.53 1.96 2.18
N PHE A 253 31.53 2.84 3.18
CA PHE A 253 31.49 4.29 2.96
C PHE A 253 32.67 5.01 3.57
N SER A 254 32.93 6.22 3.08
CA SER A 254 33.89 7.14 3.67
C SER A 254 33.18 8.26 4.45
N LEU A 255 33.80 8.72 5.54
CA LEU A 255 33.32 9.93 6.22
C LEU A 255 33.77 11.17 5.45
N SER A 256 32.80 12.01 5.08
CA SER A 256 33.03 13.29 4.40
C SER A 256 33.30 14.41 5.41
N TYR A 257 34.15 15.36 5.04
CA TYR A 257 34.33 16.62 5.76
C TYR A 257 35.00 17.64 4.83
N ASP A 258 34.76 18.93 5.07
CA ASP A 258 35.48 19.99 4.38
C ASP A 258 36.87 20.19 5.03
N ALA A 259 37.93 20.27 4.24
CA ALA A 259 39.30 20.52 4.70
C ALA A 259 39.62 22.02 4.74
N SER A 260 38.63 22.86 5.05
CA SER A 260 38.71 24.31 5.05
C SER A 260 38.18 24.92 6.35
N LYS A 261 38.27 26.26 6.44
CA LYS A 261 37.75 27.05 7.57
C LYS A 261 36.28 26.77 7.90
N ASN A 262 35.47 26.32 6.94
CA ASN A 262 34.04 26.13 7.14
C ASN A 262 33.72 24.88 7.95
N ALA A 263 34.63 23.90 8.03
CA ALA A 263 34.43 22.69 8.82
C ALA A 263 34.81 22.85 10.30
N LEU A 264 35.57 23.88 10.65
CA LEU A 264 36.05 24.04 12.02
C LEU A 264 34.92 24.53 12.92
N LYS A 265 34.60 23.75 13.96
CA LYS A 265 33.68 24.12 15.05
C LYS A 265 34.50 24.50 16.30
N GLU A 266 33.86 25.13 17.28
CA GLU A 266 34.49 25.41 18.59
C GLU A 266 35.07 24.12 19.20
N ASP A 267 36.27 24.23 19.77
CA ASP A 267 36.92 23.10 20.43
C ASP A 267 36.14 22.66 21.69
N LEU A 268 36.21 21.37 22.02
CA LEU A 268 35.48 20.78 23.14
C LEU A 268 36.07 21.18 24.49
N GLU A 269 37.37 21.48 24.54
CA GLU A 269 38.10 21.80 25.76
C GLU A 269 38.50 23.29 25.83
N ASP A 270 38.67 23.95 24.68
CA ASP A 270 39.02 25.38 24.58
C ASP A 270 38.15 26.12 23.56
N ASN A 271 37.04 26.71 24.01
CA ASN A 271 36.10 27.43 23.14
C ASN A 271 36.70 28.64 22.38
N SER A 272 37.91 29.10 22.71
CA SER A 272 38.62 30.14 21.97
C SER A 272 39.31 29.61 20.70
N ARG A 273 39.42 28.28 20.60
CA ARG A 273 40.07 27.55 19.50
C ARG A 273 39.02 26.86 18.63
N LYS A 274 39.45 26.46 17.43
CA LYS A 274 38.59 25.74 16.49
C LYS A 274 39.22 24.45 16.01
N SER A 275 38.42 23.40 16.00
CA SER A 275 38.84 22.03 15.74
C SER A 275 37.96 21.38 14.68
N LEU A 276 38.54 20.37 14.02
CA LEU A 276 37.87 19.57 13.00
C LEU A 276 37.24 18.33 13.66
N TYR A 277 36.01 18.01 13.27
CA TYR A 277 35.28 16.84 13.76
C TYR A 277 34.91 15.94 12.60
N ILE A 278 35.36 14.68 12.64
CA ILE A 278 35.09 13.65 11.64
C ILE A 278 34.23 12.58 12.30
N THR A 279 32.96 12.49 11.89
CA THR A 279 31.93 11.74 12.61
C THR A 279 30.73 11.45 11.70
N ILE A 280 29.95 10.40 12.01
CA ILE A 280 28.69 10.12 11.30
C ILE A 280 27.62 11.13 11.72
N PHE A 281 27.28 11.21 13.00
CA PHE A 281 26.11 11.95 13.48
C PHE A 281 26.42 13.32 14.08
N GLY A 282 27.68 13.58 14.44
CA GLY A 282 28.08 14.83 15.10
C GLY A 282 27.24 15.13 16.34
N ASP A 283 26.63 16.30 16.43
CA ASP A 283 25.85 16.67 17.62
C ASP A 283 24.45 16.04 17.57
N CYS A 284 24.12 15.19 18.55
CA CYS A 284 22.85 14.48 18.64
C CYS A 284 21.95 15.10 19.72
N LYS A 285 20.72 15.48 19.34
CA LYS A 285 19.76 16.11 20.25
C LYS A 285 18.36 15.56 20.07
N ASN A 286 17.78 14.97 21.12
CA ASN A 286 16.49 14.27 21.04
C ASN A 286 16.49 13.17 19.97
N ALA A 287 17.64 12.55 19.71
CA ALA A 287 17.78 11.52 18.69
C ALA A 287 17.54 10.13 19.28
N VAL A 288 17.10 9.20 18.42
CA VAL A 288 17.06 7.77 18.74
C VAL A 288 17.78 7.05 17.61
N ILE A 289 18.90 6.40 17.89
CA ILE A 289 19.68 5.66 16.89
C ILE A 289 19.76 4.22 17.36
N LYS A 290 19.16 3.29 16.62
CA LYS A 290 19.08 1.90 17.09
C LYS A 290 19.17 0.85 16.00
N ASN A 291 19.63 -0.33 16.41
CA ASN A 291 19.66 -1.57 15.63
C ASN A 291 20.33 -1.41 14.27
N VAL A 292 21.47 -0.72 14.20
CA VAL A 292 22.20 -0.50 12.95
C VAL A 292 23.66 -0.89 13.11
N ASN A 293 24.20 -1.57 12.10
CA ASN A 293 25.64 -1.82 12.00
C ASN A 293 26.26 -0.92 10.93
N PHE A 294 27.40 -0.31 11.23
CA PHE A 294 28.23 0.41 10.26
C PHE A 294 29.51 -0.41 10.05
N GLU A 295 29.75 -0.85 8.82
CA GLU A 295 30.89 -1.74 8.52
C GLU A 295 31.78 -1.22 7.41
N ASN A 296 33.07 -1.54 7.51
CA ASN A 296 34.09 -1.10 6.55
C ASN A 296 34.05 0.42 6.31
N VAL A 297 33.91 1.20 7.38
CA VAL A 297 33.94 2.66 7.32
C VAL A 297 35.38 3.14 7.13
N SER A 298 35.60 3.95 6.10
CA SER A 298 36.92 4.51 5.79
C SER A 298 37.02 5.97 6.25
N ILE A 299 38.07 6.28 7.01
CA ILE A 299 38.34 7.62 7.48
C ILE A 299 39.74 8.01 6.97
N SER A 300 39.79 8.91 5.99
CA SER A 300 41.04 9.42 5.44
C SER A 300 41.24 10.85 5.91
N ILE A 301 42.22 11.09 6.78
CA ILE A 301 42.54 12.43 7.30
C ILE A 301 43.49 13.12 6.34
N LYS A 302 43.01 14.19 5.70
CA LYS A 302 43.74 14.98 4.70
C LYS A 302 43.37 16.45 4.83
N THR A 303 44.14 17.20 5.63
CA THR A 303 43.95 18.65 5.75
C THR A 303 45.28 19.36 5.95
N LYS A 304 45.47 20.48 5.24
CA LYS A 304 46.62 21.40 5.40
C LYS A 304 46.26 22.68 6.14
N TYR A 305 45.02 22.80 6.60
CA TYR A 305 44.50 24.07 7.06
C TYR A 305 45.12 24.43 8.43
N LYS A 306 46.16 25.27 8.43
CA LYS A 306 46.97 25.64 9.61
C LYS A 306 46.16 26.07 10.84
N PRO A 307 45.03 26.80 10.72
CA PRO A 307 44.25 27.18 11.90
C PRO A 307 43.55 26.03 12.64
N THR A 308 43.60 24.80 12.12
CA THR A 308 43.03 23.62 12.79
C THR A 308 43.78 23.36 14.10
N TYR A 309 43.11 23.53 15.23
CA TYR A 309 43.70 23.28 16.55
C TYR A 309 43.83 21.78 16.81
N LYS A 310 42.71 21.07 16.93
CA LYS A 310 42.65 19.60 17.07
C LYS A 310 41.87 18.96 15.92
N ILE A 311 42.12 17.68 15.68
CA ILE A 311 41.32 16.83 14.80
C ILE A 311 40.76 15.71 15.66
N TYR A 312 39.43 15.65 15.75
CA TYR A 312 38.70 14.62 16.46
C TYR A 312 38.11 13.62 15.46
N VAL A 313 38.53 12.36 15.56
CA VAL A 313 37.89 11.23 14.88
C VAL A 313 36.96 10.55 15.88
N LEU A 314 35.67 10.79 15.71
CA LEU A 314 34.60 10.31 16.60
C LEU A 314 33.67 9.41 15.78
N PRO A 315 33.85 8.08 15.82
CA PRO A 315 33.19 7.14 14.89
C PRO A 315 31.69 7.37 14.70
N LEU A 316 30.96 7.58 15.79
CA LEU A 316 29.50 7.67 15.75
C LEU A 316 29.00 9.09 16.02
N ALA A 317 29.20 9.65 17.21
CA ALA A 317 28.68 10.96 17.59
C ALA A 317 29.72 11.83 18.31
N LYS A 318 29.46 13.14 18.35
CA LYS A 318 30.24 14.12 19.11
C LYS A 318 29.63 14.35 20.48
N THR A 319 28.42 14.89 20.55
CA THR A 319 27.70 15.15 21.81
C THR A 319 26.33 14.49 21.80
N LEU A 320 25.86 14.06 22.98
CA LEU A 320 24.53 13.48 23.17
C LEU A 320 23.72 14.30 24.18
N GLU A 321 22.63 14.91 23.72
CA GLU A 321 21.63 15.60 24.54
C GLU A 321 20.28 14.90 24.40
N ASN A 322 19.72 14.39 25.51
CA ASN A 322 18.48 13.62 25.53
C ASN A 322 18.38 12.57 24.39
N THR A 323 19.46 11.83 24.16
CA THR A 323 19.60 10.91 23.02
C THR A 323 19.68 9.46 23.47
N LYS A 324 19.02 8.57 22.73
CA LYS A 324 19.10 7.12 22.95
C LYS A 324 19.89 6.46 21.83
N ILE A 325 20.89 5.66 22.19
CA ILE A 325 21.64 4.80 21.26
C ILE A 325 21.55 3.35 21.72
N GLU A 326 21.07 2.44 20.87
CA GLU A 326 20.79 1.05 21.26
C GLU A 326 21.19 0.06 20.16
N ASN A 327 21.92 -1.01 20.49
CA ASN A 327 22.28 -2.07 19.53
C ASN A 327 23.00 -1.53 18.28
N VAL A 328 23.96 -0.62 18.47
CA VAL A 328 24.74 -0.01 17.38
C VAL A 328 26.16 -0.56 17.35
N LYS A 329 26.59 -1.07 16.19
CA LYS A 329 27.97 -1.51 15.99
C LYS A 329 28.65 -0.68 14.92
N PHE A 330 29.94 -0.42 15.11
CA PHE A 330 30.76 0.29 14.13
C PHE A 330 32.07 -0.46 13.93
N SER A 331 32.46 -0.64 12.68
CA SER A 331 33.80 -1.10 12.31
C SER A 331 34.37 -0.27 11.16
N GLY A 332 35.64 0.10 11.29
CA GLY A 332 36.30 0.92 10.28
C GLY A 332 37.81 1.00 10.43
N SER A 333 38.41 1.82 9.58
CA SER A 333 39.82 2.15 9.66
C SER A 333 40.08 3.64 9.44
N VAL A 334 41.06 4.16 10.15
CA VAL A 334 41.58 5.52 9.94
C VAL A 334 42.96 5.48 9.30
N THR A 335 43.19 6.36 8.33
CA THR A 335 44.47 6.58 7.65
C THR A 335 44.80 8.07 7.67
N ILE A 336 46.04 8.40 8.03
CA ILE A 336 46.51 9.78 8.10
C ILE A 336 47.26 10.10 6.82
N VAL A 337 46.57 10.69 5.85
CA VAL A 337 47.17 11.07 4.56
C VAL A 337 47.96 12.37 4.70
N GLU A 338 47.42 13.37 5.40
CA GLU A 338 48.05 14.68 5.50
C GLU A 338 47.52 15.49 6.71
N LEU A 339 48.44 16.13 7.42
CA LEU A 339 48.15 16.97 8.59
C LEU A 339 48.59 18.43 8.37
N PRO A 340 48.03 19.40 9.12
CA PRO A 340 48.46 20.79 9.04
C PRO A 340 49.95 20.93 9.40
N GLU A 341 50.59 21.96 8.84
CA GLU A 341 51.97 22.29 9.19
C GLU A 341 52.07 22.62 10.69
N GLU A 342 53.15 22.18 11.35
CA GLU A 342 53.37 22.34 12.81
C GLU A 342 52.32 21.66 13.71
N PHE A 343 51.47 20.80 13.16
CA PHE A 343 50.45 20.09 13.92
C PHE A 343 51.08 18.99 14.79
N ASN A 344 50.91 19.09 16.11
CA ASN A 344 51.39 18.07 17.04
C ASN A 344 50.41 16.88 17.05
N LYS A 345 50.74 15.81 16.31
CA LYS A 345 49.91 14.60 16.23
C LYS A 345 49.62 13.98 17.60
N GLU A 346 50.59 13.93 18.51
CA GLU A 346 50.46 13.22 19.78
C GLU A 346 49.44 13.88 20.72
N THR A 347 49.28 15.20 20.63
CA THR A 347 48.42 15.99 21.53
C THR A 347 47.16 16.52 20.85
N ASN A 348 47.20 16.72 19.52
CA ASN A 348 46.11 17.37 18.81
C ASN A 348 45.31 16.43 17.90
N LEU A 349 45.79 15.21 17.62
CA LEU A 349 44.98 14.19 16.93
C LEU A 349 44.33 13.29 17.98
N ILE A 350 43.01 13.38 18.11
CA ILE A 350 42.21 12.58 19.04
C ILE A 350 41.43 11.56 18.24
N VAL A 351 41.85 10.29 18.32
CA VAL A 351 41.15 9.17 17.69
C VAL A 351 40.46 8.35 18.76
N VAL A 352 39.14 8.41 18.80
CA VAL A 352 38.36 7.61 19.75
C VAL A 352 38.16 6.22 19.16
N THR A 353 38.64 5.18 19.87
CA THR A 353 38.68 3.80 19.36
C THR A 353 37.74 2.84 20.10
N ASP A 354 37.21 3.25 21.25
CA ASP A 354 36.40 2.43 22.16
C ASP A 354 35.10 3.10 22.63
N GLU A 355 34.93 4.41 22.45
CA GLU A 355 33.70 5.14 22.82
C GLU A 355 32.88 5.65 21.62
N ILE A 356 31.54 5.64 21.76
CA ILE A 356 30.61 6.02 20.68
C ILE A 356 30.27 7.52 20.64
N TYR A 357 30.71 8.28 21.63
CA TYR A 357 30.48 9.71 21.76
C TYR A 357 31.69 10.35 22.45
N TYR A 358 31.78 11.68 22.46
CA TYR A 358 32.76 12.39 23.26
C TYR A 358 32.19 12.91 24.59
N SER A 359 30.98 13.50 24.56
CA SER A 359 30.26 13.86 25.79
C SER A 359 28.76 13.54 25.73
N LYS A 360 28.16 13.29 26.89
CA LYS A 360 26.71 13.04 27.01
C LYS A 360 26.12 13.71 28.25
N ASP A 361 24.83 14.00 28.22
CA ASP A 361 24.06 14.39 29.41
C ASP A 361 23.58 13.16 30.22
N ASP A 362 22.94 13.43 31.37
CA ASP A 362 22.40 12.39 32.26
C ASP A 362 21.12 11.74 31.70
N LYS A 363 20.45 12.37 30.75
CA LYS A 363 19.21 11.86 30.12
C LYS A 363 19.51 10.88 28.99
N SER A 364 20.69 10.96 28.41
CA SER A 364 21.10 10.12 27.29
C SER A 364 21.45 8.70 27.74
N THR A 365 20.98 7.73 26.98
CA THR A 365 21.10 6.29 27.28
C THR A 365 21.81 5.55 26.16
N ILE A 366 22.64 4.58 26.55
CA ILE A 366 23.46 3.79 25.64
C ILE A 366 23.36 2.33 26.06
N GLU A 367 23.04 1.45 25.12
CA GLU A 367 22.86 0.04 25.39
C GLU A 367 23.39 -0.81 24.22
N ASN A 368 24.12 -1.88 24.54
CA ASN A 368 24.61 -2.89 23.58
C ASN A 368 25.34 -2.30 22.36
N CYS A 369 26.17 -1.28 22.57
CA CYS A 369 26.94 -0.64 21.52
C CYS A 369 28.40 -1.13 21.49
N GLY A 370 29.03 -1.11 20.32
CA GLY A 370 30.44 -1.50 20.18
C GLY A 370 31.15 -0.81 19.02
N ILE A 371 32.40 -0.40 19.23
CA ILE A 371 33.27 0.20 18.21
C ILE A 371 34.52 -0.64 18.01
N LYS A 372 34.92 -0.74 16.74
CA LYS A 372 36.23 -1.24 16.33
C LYS A 372 36.81 -0.33 15.26
N LEU A 373 37.62 0.64 15.66
CA LEU A 373 38.37 1.50 14.74
C LEU A 373 39.85 1.09 14.74
N ASN A 374 40.38 0.71 13.58
CA ASN A 374 41.79 0.35 13.45
C ASN A 374 42.56 1.51 12.82
N GLU A 375 43.70 1.90 13.40
CA GLU A 375 44.65 2.75 12.72
C GLU A 375 45.44 1.93 11.70
N LYS A 376 45.44 2.36 10.44
CA LYS A 376 46.31 1.78 9.43
C LYS A 376 47.65 2.51 9.45
N PRO A 377 48.78 1.78 9.46
CA PRO A 377 50.07 2.41 9.23
C PRO A 377 50.09 3.04 7.84
N ASN A 378 50.80 4.17 7.72
CA ASN A 378 50.99 4.88 6.47
C ASN A 378 51.82 4.10 5.45
#